data_AF-A0A101MC60-F1
#
_entry.id   AF-A0A101MC60-F1
#
_cell.length_a   1.000
_cell.length_b   1.000
_cell.length_c   1.000
_cell.angle_alpha   90.00
_cell.angle_beta   90.00
_cell.angle_gamma   90.00
#
_symmetry.space_group_name_H-M   'P 1'
#
loop_
_entity.id
_entity.type
_entity.pdbx_description
1 polymer ?
#
loop_
_entity_poly.entity_id
_entity_poly.type
_entity_poly.pdbx_seq_one_letter_code
_entity_poly.pdbx_strand_id
1 'polypeptide(L)'
;MMTYSRSIPFALLALFGSSGLAQTVKGPEFNKPDGGPPASYFAAGSSIPVAALQSAAAKASTAVPDATYPINGDKGAKKVTIHSDWTKFSEGAAYVWVADMDVDCDGLDSNCKGNPDGQPQTNFGALAAYEVPFFVIPDRFGTKYAKELPGNNVGAVICDGKMFYGIYGDSDGDTPQVIGEASWLMARTCFPNDNLNGNSGHGNPDVTYILFTGDDAVLPKSALNKNYVTNFTTLRSMGDKLVTALAKNLKLSGGGDSGSSPSTTTTASGSGSTGSCEWEGHCEGASCKNGDQCSGQLVCKSGKCAPV
;
A
#
# COMPACT_ATOMS: atom_id res chain seq x y z
N MET A 1 14.14 -62.35 -7.80
CA MET A 1 14.04 -61.07 -8.53
C MET A 1 13.91 -59.97 -7.51
N MET A 2 14.94 -59.12 -7.40
CA MET A 2 15.07 -58.06 -6.41
C MET A 2 14.09 -56.90 -6.70
N THR A 3 13.30 -56.57 -5.70
CA THR A 3 12.49 -55.35 -5.59
C THR A 3 13.40 -54.14 -5.32
N TYR A 4 13.44 -53.17 -6.23
CA TYR A 4 14.02 -51.85 -5.97
C TYR A 4 12.91 -50.88 -5.61
N SER A 5 12.73 -50.64 -4.31
CA SER A 5 12.00 -49.48 -3.80
C SER A 5 13.00 -48.31 -3.74
N ARG A 6 12.78 -47.27 -4.54
CA ARG A 6 13.56 -46.02 -4.49
C ARG A 6 12.99 -45.13 -3.39
N SER A 7 13.56 -45.22 -2.20
CA SER A 7 13.35 -44.26 -1.13
C SER A 7 13.97 -42.91 -1.53
N ILE A 8 13.12 -41.92 -1.79
CA ILE A 8 13.53 -40.52 -1.94
C ILE A 8 13.87 -40.02 -0.52
N PRO A 9 15.09 -39.51 -0.25
CA PRO A 9 15.36 -38.87 1.02
C PRO A 9 14.59 -37.55 1.06
N PHE A 10 13.56 -37.49 1.90
CA PHE A 10 12.98 -36.23 2.36
C PHE A 10 14.10 -35.46 3.06
N ALA A 11 14.70 -34.51 2.36
CA ALA A 11 15.57 -33.52 2.97
C ALA A 11 14.72 -32.71 3.94
N LEU A 12 15.04 -32.82 5.24
CA LEU A 12 14.61 -31.87 6.25
C LEU A 12 15.09 -30.48 5.82
N LEU A 13 14.20 -29.67 5.26
CA LEU A 13 14.43 -28.23 5.19
C LEU A 13 14.15 -27.68 6.58
N ALA A 14 15.21 -27.22 7.23
CA ALA A 14 15.20 -26.68 8.57
C ALA A 14 14.22 -25.51 8.72
N LEU A 15 13.48 -25.53 9.84
CA LEU A 15 12.73 -24.38 10.33
C LEU A 15 13.67 -23.19 10.55
N PHE A 16 13.46 -22.12 9.80
CA PHE A 16 13.92 -20.79 10.21
C PHE A 16 12.76 -20.09 10.92
N GLY A 17 12.88 -19.93 12.23
CA GLY A 17 12.02 -19.05 13.01
C GLY A 17 12.18 -17.61 12.53
N SER A 18 11.08 -16.97 12.14
CA SER A 18 11.05 -15.60 11.62
C SER A 18 11.16 -14.59 12.76
N SER A 19 12.36 -14.43 13.32
CA SER A 19 12.77 -13.13 13.86
C SER A 19 12.70 -12.13 12.71
N GLY A 20 12.00 -11.00 12.87
CA GLY A 20 11.78 -10.00 11.82
C GLY A 20 13.04 -9.58 11.06
N LEU A 21 13.31 -10.26 9.95
CA LEU A 21 14.37 -9.90 9.02
C LEU A 21 13.90 -8.65 8.27
N ALA A 22 14.74 -7.61 8.26
CA ALA A 22 14.51 -6.44 7.44
C ALA A 22 14.25 -6.88 5.98
N GLN A 23 13.16 -6.41 5.40
CA GLN A 23 12.74 -6.65 4.01
C GLN A 23 13.59 -5.79 3.07
N THR A 24 14.91 -6.02 3.11
CA THR A 24 15.86 -5.46 2.16
C THR A 24 15.88 -6.34 0.93
N VAL A 25 15.66 -5.75 -0.24
CA VAL A 25 15.62 -6.47 -1.52
C VAL A 25 16.71 -5.99 -2.46
N LYS A 26 17.12 -6.86 -3.38
CA LYS A 26 17.89 -6.46 -4.55
C LYS A 26 16.90 -6.16 -5.66
N GLY A 27 16.57 -4.88 -5.85
CA GLY A 27 15.54 -4.43 -6.80
C GLY A 27 15.49 -5.16 -8.15
N PRO A 28 16.62 -5.37 -8.87
CA PRO A 28 16.60 -6.09 -10.15
C PRO A 28 16.05 -7.53 -10.09
N GLU A 29 16.13 -8.22 -8.94
CA GLU A 29 15.60 -9.57 -8.77
C GLU A 29 14.06 -9.59 -8.78
N PHE A 30 13.45 -8.46 -8.42
CA PHE A 30 12.01 -8.22 -8.36
C PHE A 30 11.48 -7.37 -9.52
N ASN A 31 12.35 -6.87 -10.41
CA ASN A 31 11.90 -6.10 -11.57
C ASN A 31 11.35 -6.99 -12.69
N LYS A 32 10.16 -7.55 -12.50
CA LYS A 32 9.49 -8.45 -13.45
C LYS A 32 7.98 -8.23 -13.43
N PRO A 33 7.30 -8.29 -14.58
CA PRO A 33 5.87 -8.01 -14.68
C PRO A 33 4.97 -8.93 -13.82
N ASP A 34 5.47 -10.13 -13.50
CA ASP A 34 4.84 -11.16 -12.69
C ASP A 34 5.65 -11.53 -11.42
N GLY A 35 6.69 -10.75 -11.09
CA GLY A 35 7.67 -11.09 -10.05
C GLY A 35 8.08 -9.94 -9.14
N GLY A 36 7.22 -8.92 -9.00
CA GLY A 36 7.40 -7.79 -8.08
C GLY A 36 7.51 -8.18 -6.60
N PRO A 37 7.95 -7.25 -5.73
CA PRO A 37 7.98 -7.48 -4.28
C PRO A 37 6.59 -7.88 -3.74
N PRO A 38 6.52 -8.81 -2.77
CA PRO A 38 5.24 -9.20 -2.19
C PRO A 38 4.49 -8.00 -1.61
N ALA A 39 3.17 -7.95 -1.79
CA ALA A 39 2.32 -6.89 -1.26
C ALA A 39 2.49 -6.68 0.26
N SER A 40 2.77 -7.75 1.00
CA SER A 40 3.04 -7.70 2.46
C SER A 40 4.28 -6.88 2.84
N TYR A 41 5.15 -6.54 1.89
CA TYR A 41 6.33 -5.72 2.15
C TYR A 41 5.98 -4.24 2.31
N PHE A 42 4.90 -3.79 1.70
CA PHE A 42 4.45 -2.41 1.73
C PHE A 42 2.99 -2.26 2.14
N ALA A 43 2.32 -3.34 2.57
CA ALA A 43 1.00 -3.26 3.19
C ALA A 43 1.06 -2.59 4.56
N ALA A 44 0.04 -1.78 4.87
CA ALA A 44 -0.14 -1.16 6.18
C ALA A 44 -0.22 -2.19 7.32
N GLY A 45 0.20 -1.79 8.52
CA GLY A 45 0.01 -2.57 9.74
C GLY A 45 -1.47 -2.83 10.05
N SER A 46 -1.76 -3.97 10.68
CA SER A 46 -3.13 -4.36 11.05
C SER A 46 -3.80 -3.42 12.05
N SER A 47 -3.04 -2.61 12.78
CA SER A 47 -3.54 -1.58 13.69
C SER A 47 -4.02 -0.31 12.99
N ILE A 48 -3.75 -0.15 11.70
CA ILE A 48 -4.14 1.04 10.93
C ILE A 48 -5.65 1.01 10.65
N PRO A 49 -6.42 2.06 11.00
CA PRO A 49 -7.87 2.08 10.81
C PRO A 49 -8.26 2.41 9.36
N VAL A 50 -7.93 1.53 8.42
CA VAL A 50 -8.06 1.77 6.96
C VAL A 50 -9.45 2.24 6.56
N ALA A 51 -10.52 1.57 7.00
CA ALA A 51 -11.89 1.93 6.65
C ALA A 51 -12.29 3.33 7.18
N ALA A 52 -11.81 3.70 8.38
CA ALA A 52 -12.06 5.01 8.96
C ALA A 52 -11.29 6.11 8.21
N LEU A 53 -10.06 5.83 7.80
CA LEU A 53 -9.23 6.74 6.99
C LEU A 53 -9.86 6.96 5.60
N GLN A 54 -10.33 5.89 4.95
CA GLN A 54 -11.05 5.99 3.67
C GLN A 54 -12.33 6.82 3.82
N SER A 55 -13.09 6.60 4.90
CA SER A 55 -14.29 7.39 5.23
C SER A 55 -13.99 8.86 5.54
N ALA A 56 -12.83 9.15 6.12
CA ALA A 56 -12.38 10.51 6.38
C ALA A 56 -11.92 11.20 5.09
N ALA A 57 -11.21 10.49 4.21
CA ALA A 57 -10.79 10.98 2.90
C ALA A 57 -11.99 11.39 2.03
N ALA A 58 -13.04 10.57 2.02
CA ALA A 58 -14.29 10.86 1.30
C ALA A 58 -15.03 12.11 1.81
N LYS A 59 -14.67 12.62 3.00
CA LYS A 59 -15.23 13.84 3.60
C LYS A 59 -14.31 15.06 3.46
N ALA A 60 -13.11 14.90 2.89
CA ALA A 60 -12.21 16.01 2.63
C ALA A 60 -12.92 17.03 1.70
N SER A 61 -12.74 18.31 1.98
CA SER A 61 -13.56 19.37 1.37
C SER A 61 -12.79 20.65 1.06
N THR A 62 -11.63 20.83 1.67
CA THR A 62 -10.79 22.01 1.45
C THR A 62 -9.99 21.81 0.17
N ALA A 63 -10.53 22.27 -0.95
CA ALA A 63 -9.87 22.14 -2.25
C ALA A 63 -8.55 22.91 -2.30
N VAL A 64 -7.52 22.26 -2.85
CA VAL A 64 -6.28 22.93 -3.24
C VAL A 64 -6.55 23.83 -4.46
N PRO A 65 -6.12 25.11 -4.45
CA PRO A 65 -6.29 26.00 -5.60
C PRO A 65 -5.66 25.45 -6.88
N ASP A 66 -6.44 25.43 -7.95
CA ASP A 66 -6.05 24.94 -9.29
C ASP A 66 -5.70 23.44 -9.37
N ALA A 67 -6.13 22.64 -8.38
CA ALA A 67 -5.79 21.22 -8.32
C ALA A 67 -6.99 20.30 -8.60
N THR A 68 -7.66 20.53 -9.73
CA THR A 68 -8.74 19.66 -10.21
C THR A 68 -8.41 19.14 -11.60
N TYR A 69 -8.33 17.82 -11.74
CA TYR A 69 -7.80 17.14 -12.91
C TYR A 69 -8.77 16.05 -13.36
N PRO A 70 -8.91 15.79 -14.67
CA PRO A 70 -9.61 14.62 -15.16
C PRO A 70 -8.87 13.35 -14.75
N ILE A 71 -9.60 12.26 -14.58
CA ILE A 71 -9.01 10.95 -14.28
C ILE A 71 -8.35 10.29 -15.50
N ASN A 72 -8.76 10.69 -16.72
CA ASN A 72 -8.17 10.22 -17.97
C ASN A 72 -8.34 11.25 -19.10
N GLY A 73 -7.77 10.97 -20.27
CA GLY A 73 -7.80 11.84 -21.45
C GLY A 73 -9.17 11.96 -22.16
N ASP A 74 -10.19 11.22 -21.74
CA ASP A 74 -11.46 11.17 -22.46
C ASP A 74 -12.25 12.49 -22.35
N LYS A 75 -12.97 12.80 -23.43
CA LYS A 75 -13.87 13.96 -23.45
C LYS A 75 -14.98 13.78 -22.42
N GLY A 76 -15.00 14.64 -21.40
CA GLY A 76 -16.00 14.62 -20.34
C GLY A 76 -15.66 13.65 -19.21
N ALA A 77 -14.42 13.17 -19.14
CA ALA A 77 -13.90 12.40 -18.02
C ALA A 77 -14.25 13.04 -16.67
N LYS A 78 -14.52 12.19 -15.67
CA LYS A 78 -14.75 12.64 -14.30
C LYS A 78 -13.52 13.43 -13.85
N LYS A 79 -13.76 14.54 -13.15
CA LYS A 79 -12.69 15.32 -12.53
C LYS A 79 -12.67 15.07 -11.03
N VAL A 80 -11.47 15.02 -10.48
CA VAL A 80 -11.23 14.86 -9.05
C VAL A 80 -10.37 16.02 -8.56
N THR A 81 -10.52 16.33 -7.28
CA THR A 81 -9.87 17.48 -6.65
C THR A 81 -8.92 16.98 -5.58
N ILE A 82 -7.71 17.56 -5.54
CA ILE A 82 -6.78 17.36 -4.43
C ILE A 82 -7.19 18.27 -3.28
N HIS A 83 -7.26 17.70 -2.08
CA HIS A 83 -7.70 18.38 -0.87
C HIS A 83 -6.54 18.59 0.12
N SER A 84 -6.58 19.72 0.84
CA SER A 84 -5.56 20.14 1.80
C SER A 84 -6.05 20.12 3.25
N ASP A 85 -7.14 19.41 3.56
CA ASP A 85 -7.73 19.39 4.90
C ASP A 85 -6.72 18.96 5.99
N TRP A 86 -5.71 18.17 5.61
CA TRP A 86 -4.75 17.56 6.56
C TRP A 86 -3.35 18.19 6.51
N THR A 87 -3.10 19.20 5.67
CA THR A 87 -1.74 19.75 5.46
C THR A 87 -1.19 20.57 6.63
N LYS A 88 -2.06 20.95 7.57
CA LYS A 88 -1.69 21.78 8.73
C LYS A 88 -1.33 20.98 9.99
N PHE A 89 -1.36 19.66 9.93
CA PHE A 89 -0.93 18.84 11.07
C PHE A 89 0.58 18.95 11.27
N SER A 90 1.05 18.86 12.52
CA SER A 90 2.48 18.89 12.81
C SER A 90 3.19 17.59 12.43
N GLU A 91 2.47 16.47 12.45
CA GLU A 91 2.92 15.15 12.02
C GLU A 91 1.79 14.48 11.24
N GLY A 92 2.14 13.69 10.21
CA GLY A 92 1.14 13.07 9.33
C GLY A 92 0.37 14.09 8.49
N ALA A 93 0.95 15.25 8.21
CA ALA A 93 0.40 16.22 7.28
C ALA A 93 0.35 15.62 5.87
N ALA A 94 -0.78 15.79 5.18
CA ALA A 94 -0.97 15.17 3.88
C ALA A 94 -1.95 15.92 2.98
N TYR A 95 -1.76 15.76 1.67
CA TYR A 95 -2.78 15.96 0.66
C TYR A 95 -3.60 14.67 0.48
N VAL A 96 -4.86 14.79 0.10
CA VAL A 96 -5.74 13.63 -0.10
C VAL A 96 -6.67 13.81 -1.30
N TRP A 97 -6.90 12.74 -2.05
CA TRP A 97 -7.90 12.69 -3.12
C TRP A 97 -8.41 11.26 -3.31
N VAL A 98 -9.54 11.14 -4.02
CA VAL A 98 -10.11 9.86 -4.45
C VAL A 98 -10.21 9.87 -5.97
N ALA A 99 -9.49 8.97 -6.62
CA ALA A 99 -9.41 8.83 -8.07
C ALA A 99 -9.60 7.36 -8.46
N ASP A 100 -9.53 7.12 -9.76
CA ASP A 100 -9.36 5.80 -10.34
C ASP A 100 -7.89 5.37 -10.23
N MET A 101 -7.50 4.29 -10.90
CA MET A 101 -6.12 3.80 -10.91
C MET A 101 -5.68 3.30 -12.28
N ASP A 102 -5.00 4.17 -13.02
CA ASP A 102 -4.32 3.83 -14.25
C ASP A 102 -2.89 3.33 -14.01
N VAL A 103 -2.33 2.62 -14.99
CA VAL A 103 -0.99 2.01 -14.87
C VAL A 103 0.05 2.89 -15.52
N ASP A 104 0.94 3.43 -14.70
CA ASP A 104 2.16 4.09 -15.14
C ASP A 104 3.30 3.06 -15.21
N CYS A 105 4.03 3.07 -16.33
CA CYS A 105 5.17 2.21 -16.58
C CYS A 105 6.47 2.98 -16.81
N ASP A 106 6.50 4.29 -16.62
CA ASP A 106 7.66 5.12 -16.87
C ASP A 106 8.88 4.69 -16.04
N GLY A 107 10.06 5.02 -16.58
CA GLY A 107 11.35 4.55 -16.09
C GLY A 107 11.84 3.29 -16.80
N LEU A 108 12.38 2.32 -16.04
CA LEU A 108 13.05 1.15 -16.61
C LEU A 108 12.10 0.24 -17.40
N ASP A 109 10.83 0.26 -17.03
CA ASP A 109 9.82 -0.65 -17.57
C ASP A 109 8.88 0.06 -18.55
N SER A 110 9.32 1.17 -19.14
CA SER A 110 8.54 2.01 -20.09
C SER A 110 7.93 1.24 -21.25
N ASN A 111 8.51 0.11 -21.63
CA ASN A 111 7.98 -0.78 -22.66
C ASN A 111 7.08 -1.89 -22.09
N CYS A 112 6.47 -1.70 -20.91
CA CYS A 112 5.59 -2.68 -20.31
C CYS A 112 4.43 -3.02 -21.26
N LYS A 113 3.84 -4.19 -21.05
CA LYS A 113 2.76 -4.65 -21.92
C LYS A 113 1.65 -3.60 -22.01
N GLY A 114 1.30 -3.22 -23.23
CA GLY A 114 0.20 -2.32 -23.51
C GLY A 114 0.58 -0.84 -23.49
N ASN A 115 1.75 -0.46 -22.94
CA ASN A 115 2.11 0.95 -22.78
C ASN A 115 2.39 1.63 -24.14
N PRO A 116 1.59 2.60 -24.59
CA PRO A 116 1.76 3.23 -25.88
C PRO A 116 2.77 4.39 -25.88
N ASP A 117 3.03 4.99 -24.73
CA ASP A 117 3.67 6.31 -24.57
C ASP A 117 4.73 6.38 -23.47
N GLY A 118 5.17 5.22 -22.96
CA GLY A 118 6.15 5.14 -21.89
C GLY A 118 7.44 5.93 -22.12
N GLN A 119 7.89 6.61 -21.07
CA GLN A 119 9.12 7.38 -21.03
C GLN A 119 10.22 6.65 -20.26
N PRO A 120 11.49 6.73 -20.68
CA PRO A 120 12.57 6.00 -20.03
C PRO A 120 12.98 6.56 -18.65
N GLN A 121 12.33 7.62 -18.18
CA GLN A 121 12.58 8.26 -16.89
C GLN A 121 11.26 8.58 -16.20
N THR A 122 11.29 8.62 -14.87
CA THR A 122 10.32 9.31 -14.02
C THR A 122 10.95 10.61 -13.49
N ASN A 123 10.18 11.47 -12.80
CA ASN A 123 10.69 12.71 -12.23
C ASN A 123 11.84 12.55 -11.22
N PHE A 124 11.90 11.43 -10.49
CA PHE A 124 12.86 11.24 -9.39
C PHE A 124 13.86 10.09 -9.61
N GLY A 125 13.96 9.59 -10.85
CA GLY A 125 14.84 8.50 -11.21
C GLY A 125 14.40 7.81 -12.50
N ALA A 126 15.02 6.69 -12.83
CA ALA A 126 14.42 5.75 -13.78
C ALA A 126 13.86 4.60 -12.93
N LEU A 127 12.72 4.84 -12.27
CA LEU A 127 12.12 3.86 -11.37
C LEU A 127 11.71 2.61 -12.15
N ALA A 128 11.75 1.45 -11.50
CA ALA A 128 11.24 0.20 -12.05
C ALA A 128 9.76 0.07 -11.67
N ALA A 129 8.83 0.27 -12.60
CA ALA A 129 7.40 0.15 -12.36
C ALA A 129 6.97 -1.24 -11.87
N TYR A 130 7.74 -2.31 -12.17
CA TYR A 130 7.45 -3.64 -11.62
C TYR A 130 7.92 -3.86 -10.18
N GLU A 131 8.78 -2.97 -9.64
CA GLU A 131 9.41 -3.14 -8.33
C GLU A 131 9.07 -2.03 -7.34
N VAL A 132 9.01 -0.79 -7.82
CA VAL A 132 8.78 0.38 -6.98
C VAL A 132 7.27 0.62 -6.88
N PRO A 133 6.68 0.58 -5.67
CA PRO A 133 5.31 1.05 -5.48
C PRO A 133 5.33 2.59 -5.54
N PHE A 134 5.09 3.18 -6.71
CA PHE A 134 4.96 4.63 -6.84
C PHE A 134 3.57 5.01 -7.32
N PHE A 135 3.21 6.27 -7.10
CA PHE A 135 2.05 6.91 -7.69
C PHE A 135 2.44 8.25 -8.30
N VAL A 136 1.59 8.71 -9.20
CA VAL A 136 1.79 9.88 -10.04
C VAL A 136 0.90 11.00 -9.54
N ILE A 137 1.40 12.24 -9.60
CA ILE A 137 0.56 13.43 -9.38
C ILE A 137 0.64 14.35 -10.61
N PRO A 138 -0.35 15.21 -10.84
CA PRO A 138 -0.27 16.19 -11.92
C PRO A 138 0.95 17.12 -11.75
N ASP A 139 1.75 17.30 -12.80
CA ASP A 139 3.00 18.08 -12.74
C ASP A 139 2.78 19.53 -12.29
N ARG A 140 1.67 20.18 -12.68
CA ARG A 140 1.36 21.54 -12.20
C ARG A 140 1.20 21.59 -10.68
N PHE A 141 0.56 20.57 -10.09
CA PHE A 141 0.42 20.47 -8.65
C PHE A 141 1.76 20.17 -7.99
N GLY A 142 2.50 19.18 -8.48
CA GLY A 142 3.83 18.83 -7.98
C GLY A 142 4.80 20.01 -7.99
N THR A 143 4.86 20.75 -9.10
CA THR A 143 5.69 21.95 -9.25
C THR A 143 5.28 23.07 -8.29
N LYS A 144 3.98 23.33 -8.14
CA LYS A 144 3.46 24.40 -7.25
C LYS A 144 3.77 24.13 -5.77
N TYR A 145 3.74 22.86 -5.36
CA TYR A 145 3.93 22.43 -3.97
C TYR A 145 5.27 21.72 -3.73
N ALA A 146 6.25 21.91 -4.62
CA ALA A 146 7.56 21.22 -4.57
C ALA A 146 8.36 21.42 -3.27
N LYS A 147 8.08 22.49 -2.51
CA LYS A 147 8.69 22.70 -1.18
C LYS A 147 8.19 21.70 -0.14
N GLU A 148 6.93 21.28 -0.25
CA GLU A 148 6.30 20.30 0.62
C GLU A 148 6.44 18.88 0.06
N LEU A 149 6.61 18.78 -1.27
CA LEU A 149 6.69 17.55 -2.06
C LEU A 149 7.97 17.53 -2.90
N PRO A 150 9.17 17.47 -2.28
CA PRO A 150 10.43 17.48 -3.02
C PRO A 150 10.69 16.21 -3.84
N GLY A 151 9.84 15.18 -3.70
CA GLY A 151 9.93 13.91 -4.42
C GLY A 151 10.30 12.75 -3.51
N ASN A 152 9.94 11.52 -3.90
CA ASN A 152 10.06 10.31 -3.08
C ASN A 152 9.35 10.42 -1.71
N ASN A 153 8.41 11.34 -1.57
CA ASN A 153 7.53 11.44 -0.41
C ASN A 153 6.73 10.15 -0.28
N VAL A 154 6.71 9.56 0.92
CA VAL A 154 5.88 8.41 1.24
C VAL A 154 4.41 8.82 1.10
N GLY A 155 3.63 7.95 0.47
CA GLY A 155 2.18 8.04 0.45
C GLY A 155 1.53 6.71 0.82
N ALA A 156 0.24 6.75 1.03
CA ALA A 156 -0.60 5.60 1.25
C ALA A 156 -1.72 5.57 0.19
N VAL A 157 -1.98 4.38 -0.35
CA VAL A 157 -3.02 4.10 -1.33
C VAL A 157 -4.00 3.11 -0.70
N ILE A 158 -5.29 3.46 -0.66
CA ILE A 158 -6.36 2.58 -0.18
C ILE A 158 -7.18 2.10 -1.37
N CYS A 159 -7.24 0.78 -1.55
CA CYS A 159 -7.93 0.09 -2.64
C CYS A 159 -8.40 -1.28 -2.13
N ASP A 160 -9.58 -1.73 -2.56
CA ASP A 160 -10.16 -3.03 -2.14
C ASP A 160 -10.15 -3.24 -0.60
N GLY A 161 -10.42 -2.18 0.16
CA GLY A 161 -10.44 -2.20 1.63
C GLY A 161 -9.07 -2.41 2.30
N LYS A 162 -7.97 -2.43 1.54
CA LYS A 162 -6.59 -2.58 2.01
C LYS A 162 -5.83 -1.28 1.81
N MET A 163 -4.73 -1.11 2.54
CA MET A 163 -3.84 0.04 2.40
C MET A 163 -2.41 -0.40 2.11
N PHE A 164 -1.79 0.27 1.15
CA PHE A 164 -0.44 0.01 0.68
C PHE A 164 0.37 1.31 0.68
N TYR A 165 1.65 1.22 1.02
CA TYR A 165 2.58 2.33 0.98
C TYR A 165 3.32 2.39 -0.34
N GLY A 166 3.53 3.60 -0.81
CA GLY A 166 4.35 3.87 -1.98
C GLY A 166 5.04 5.22 -1.84
N ILE A 167 5.60 5.69 -2.94
CA ILE A 167 6.23 7.01 -3.03
C ILE A 167 5.61 7.86 -4.14
N TYR A 168 5.59 9.17 -3.96
CA TYR A 168 5.48 10.11 -5.07
C TYR A 168 6.73 9.96 -5.95
N GLY A 169 6.58 9.18 -7.02
CA GLY A 169 7.69 8.73 -7.87
C GLY A 169 7.75 9.39 -9.23
N ASP A 170 6.61 9.90 -9.70
CA ASP A 170 6.50 10.56 -11.00
C ASP A 170 5.41 11.62 -11.02
N SER A 171 5.41 12.47 -12.05
CA SER A 171 4.34 13.42 -12.30
C SER A 171 3.89 13.45 -13.75
N ASP A 172 2.58 13.59 -13.93
CA ASP A 172 2.00 13.62 -15.27
C ASP A 172 2.13 15.02 -15.89
N GLY A 173 2.87 15.07 -16.99
CA GLY A 173 3.18 16.26 -17.77
C GLY A 173 2.24 16.50 -18.96
N ASP A 174 1.24 15.65 -19.17
CA ASP A 174 0.41 15.65 -20.37
C ASP A 174 -0.57 16.84 -20.47
N THR A 175 -1.26 16.91 -21.61
CA THR A 175 -2.30 17.90 -21.87
C THR A 175 -3.58 17.22 -22.39
N PRO A 176 -4.63 17.08 -21.55
CA PRO A 176 -4.71 17.51 -20.15
C PRO A 176 -3.85 16.66 -19.23
N GLN A 177 -3.38 17.25 -18.12
CA GLN A 177 -2.80 16.45 -17.03
C GLN A 177 -3.90 15.62 -16.37
N VAL A 178 -3.67 14.33 -16.20
CA VAL A 178 -4.54 13.36 -15.55
C VAL A 178 -4.08 13.06 -14.12
N ILE A 179 -4.88 12.33 -13.37
CA ILE A 179 -4.61 11.97 -11.98
C ILE A 179 -5.23 10.60 -11.71
N GLY A 180 -4.55 9.79 -10.89
CA GLY A 180 -4.99 8.42 -10.61
C GLY A 180 -3.92 7.39 -10.97
N GLU A 181 -2.86 7.76 -11.65
CA GLU A 181 -1.88 6.78 -12.10
C GLU A 181 -0.98 6.25 -10.97
N ALA A 182 -0.62 4.98 -11.09
CA ALA A 182 0.30 4.30 -10.19
C ALA A 182 1.12 3.24 -10.93
N SER A 183 2.26 2.88 -10.35
CA SER A 183 3.15 1.90 -10.95
C SER A 183 2.44 0.56 -11.20
N TRP A 184 2.90 -0.19 -12.21
CA TRP A 184 2.44 -1.55 -12.48
C TRP A 184 2.33 -2.41 -11.21
N LEU A 185 3.33 -2.34 -10.32
CA LEU A 185 3.30 -3.04 -9.03
C LEU A 185 2.12 -2.61 -8.15
N MET A 186 1.94 -1.30 -7.94
CA MET A 186 0.89 -0.78 -7.08
C MET A 186 -0.49 -1.13 -7.65
N ALA A 187 -0.70 -0.89 -8.94
CA ALA A 187 -1.97 -1.13 -9.60
C ALA A 187 -2.41 -2.60 -9.53
N ARG A 188 -1.49 -3.52 -9.84
CA ARG A 188 -1.78 -4.96 -9.79
C ARG A 188 -1.82 -5.52 -8.36
N THR A 189 -1.27 -4.80 -7.39
CA THR A 189 -1.45 -5.13 -5.96
C THR A 189 -2.86 -4.77 -5.49
N CYS A 190 -3.37 -3.61 -5.91
CA CYS A 190 -4.73 -3.18 -5.63
C CYS A 190 -5.77 -4.07 -6.29
N PHE A 191 -5.56 -4.42 -7.57
CA PHE A 191 -6.53 -5.13 -8.38
C PHE A 191 -5.90 -6.36 -9.08
N PRO A 192 -5.54 -7.41 -8.31
CA PRO A 192 -4.78 -8.55 -8.84
C PRO A 192 -5.54 -9.38 -9.87
N ASN A 193 -6.87 -9.29 -9.90
CA ASN A 193 -7.73 -10.08 -10.77
C ASN A 193 -8.13 -9.34 -12.06
N ASP A 194 -7.81 -8.05 -12.18
CA ASP A 194 -8.34 -7.18 -13.24
C ASP A 194 -7.41 -7.15 -14.47
N ASN A 195 -6.29 -7.86 -14.39
CA ASN A 195 -5.30 -7.99 -15.46
C ASN A 195 -4.79 -6.63 -16.00
N LEU A 196 -4.63 -5.67 -15.09
CA LEU A 196 -4.18 -4.32 -15.40
C LEU A 196 -2.81 -4.29 -16.08
N ASN A 197 -2.62 -3.35 -17.00
CA ASN A 197 -1.40 -3.17 -17.78
C ASN A 197 -1.36 -1.73 -18.32
N GLY A 198 -0.31 -1.33 -19.06
CA GLY A 198 -0.09 0.05 -19.51
C GLY A 198 -1.17 0.64 -20.44
N ASN A 199 -2.20 -0.14 -20.82
CA ASN A 199 -3.39 0.36 -21.53
C ASN A 199 -4.69 -0.22 -20.93
N SER A 200 -4.67 -0.57 -19.64
CA SER A 200 -5.84 -1.07 -18.94
C SER A 200 -5.69 -0.78 -17.46
N GLY A 201 -6.31 0.31 -17.01
CA GLY A 201 -6.45 0.67 -15.61
C GLY A 201 -7.77 0.21 -14.98
N HIS A 202 -7.91 0.50 -13.71
CA HIS A 202 -9.16 0.40 -12.95
C HIS A 202 -9.86 1.76 -12.98
N GLY A 203 -10.87 1.92 -13.84
CA GLY A 203 -11.51 3.22 -14.09
C GLY A 203 -12.54 3.69 -13.04
N ASN A 204 -12.83 2.89 -12.00
CA ASN A 204 -13.75 3.34 -10.96
C ASN A 204 -13.03 4.29 -9.99
N PRO A 205 -13.59 5.47 -9.70
CA PRO A 205 -12.96 6.45 -8.83
C PRO A 205 -13.21 6.13 -7.34
N ASP A 206 -12.64 5.03 -6.87
CA ASP A 206 -12.79 4.48 -5.51
C ASP A 206 -11.46 4.24 -4.79
N VAL A 207 -10.33 4.63 -5.41
CA VAL A 207 -9.00 4.53 -4.83
C VAL A 207 -8.66 5.83 -4.10
N THR A 208 -8.30 5.72 -2.83
CA THR A 208 -7.88 6.88 -2.02
C THR A 208 -6.38 7.00 -2.01
N TYR A 209 -5.88 8.20 -2.30
CA TYR A 209 -4.47 8.54 -2.26
C TYR A 209 -4.24 9.53 -1.12
N ILE A 210 -3.23 9.25 -0.29
CA ILE A 210 -2.80 10.08 0.83
C ILE A 210 -1.32 10.36 0.64
N LEU A 211 -0.97 11.60 0.29
CA LEU A 211 0.41 12.01 0.01
C LEU A 211 0.95 12.85 1.18
N PHE A 212 1.90 12.29 1.93
CA PHE A 212 2.46 12.96 3.09
C PHE A 212 3.47 14.05 2.71
N THR A 213 3.41 15.17 3.40
CA THR A 213 4.21 16.36 3.11
C THR A 213 5.39 16.52 4.08
N GLY A 214 6.39 17.29 3.64
CA GLY A 214 7.56 17.66 4.43
C GLY A 214 8.71 16.67 4.35
N ASP A 215 9.88 17.11 4.79
CA ASP A 215 11.13 16.36 4.66
C ASP A 215 11.12 15.02 5.41
N ASP A 216 10.40 14.94 6.54
CA ASP A 216 10.25 13.70 7.32
C ASP A 216 9.40 12.63 6.61
N ALA A 217 8.67 13.01 5.57
CA ALA A 217 7.94 12.09 4.71
C ALA A 217 8.78 11.58 3.53
N VAL A 218 9.97 12.12 3.27
CA VAL A 218 10.80 11.70 2.13
C VAL A 218 11.53 10.40 2.46
N LEU A 219 11.32 9.37 1.64
CA LEU A 219 11.99 8.09 1.82
C LEU A 219 13.52 8.29 1.72
N PRO A 220 14.32 7.84 2.71
CA PRO A 220 15.73 8.17 2.76
C PRO A 220 16.52 7.42 1.69
N LYS A 221 17.66 7.99 1.27
CA LYS A 221 18.60 7.37 0.32
C LYS A 221 19.19 6.03 0.77
N SER A 222 19.04 5.67 2.06
CA SER A 222 19.39 4.34 2.57
C SER A 222 18.35 3.27 2.22
N ALA A 223 17.15 3.67 1.79
CA ALA A 223 16.02 2.80 1.49
C ALA A 223 15.58 2.84 0.02
N LEU A 224 16.22 3.67 -0.81
CA LEU A 224 15.98 3.72 -2.25
C LEU A 224 17.24 4.14 -3.01
N ASN A 225 17.26 3.85 -4.30
CA ASN A 225 18.17 4.47 -5.26
C ASN A 225 17.35 5.00 -6.45
N LYS A 226 18.03 5.53 -7.47
CA LYS A 226 17.39 6.12 -8.66
C LYS A 226 16.48 5.16 -9.45
N ASN A 227 16.50 3.86 -9.16
CA ASN A 227 15.71 2.87 -9.89
C ASN A 227 14.79 2.02 -8.99
N TYR A 228 15.12 1.84 -7.71
CA TYR A 228 14.51 0.81 -6.86
C TYR A 228 14.28 1.28 -5.43
N VAL A 229 13.27 0.70 -4.77
CA VAL A 229 13.17 0.68 -3.31
C VAL A 229 14.03 -0.47 -2.81
N THR A 230 15.03 -0.17 -1.99
CA THR A 230 15.97 -1.19 -1.50
C THR A 230 15.62 -1.70 -0.11
N ASN A 231 14.82 -0.95 0.65
CA ASN A 231 14.42 -1.32 2.00
C ASN A 231 12.92 -1.05 2.25
N PHE A 232 12.11 -2.09 2.05
CA PHE A 232 10.67 -2.03 2.27
C PHE A 232 10.30 -1.92 3.74
N THR A 233 11.14 -2.40 4.65
CA THR A 233 10.93 -2.19 6.09
C THR A 233 10.97 -0.71 6.46
N THR A 234 11.88 0.07 5.85
CA THR A 234 11.88 1.52 6.03
C THR A 234 10.64 2.17 5.42
N LEU A 235 10.26 1.82 4.19
CA LEU A 235 9.03 2.34 3.57
C LEU A 235 7.80 2.07 4.45
N ARG A 236 7.62 0.83 4.88
CA ARG A 236 6.50 0.39 5.70
C ARG A 236 6.49 1.07 7.08
N SER A 237 7.61 1.09 7.78
CA SER A 237 7.68 1.73 9.11
C SER A 237 7.45 3.24 9.06
N MET A 238 7.94 3.93 8.02
CA MET A 238 7.65 5.35 7.81
C MET A 238 6.17 5.57 7.49
N GLY A 239 5.59 4.76 6.60
CA GLY A 239 4.17 4.78 6.26
C GLY A 239 3.28 4.56 7.49
N ASP A 240 3.54 3.52 8.27
CA ASP A 240 2.79 3.20 9.49
C ASP A 240 2.86 4.37 10.49
N LYS A 241 4.05 4.97 10.68
CA LYS A 241 4.23 6.13 11.55
C LYS A 241 3.40 7.33 11.08
N LEU A 242 3.49 7.68 9.79
CA LEU A 242 2.80 8.83 9.20
C LEU A 242 1.28 8.66 9.25
N VAL A 243 0.77 7.48 8.87
CA VAL A 243 -0.67 7.18 8.93
C VAL A 243 -1.18 7.12 10.36
N THR A 244 -0.41 6.59 11.31
CA THR A 244 -0.78 6.59 12.73
C THR A 244 -0.92 8.02 13.26
N ALA A 245 0.03 8.91 12.92
CA ALA A 245 -0.05 10.31 13.30
C ALA A 245 -1.27 11.01 12.67
N LEU A 246 -1.54 10.76 11.39
CA LEU A 246 -2.73 11.25 10.70
C LEU A 246 -4.02 10.78 11.38
N ALA A 247 -4.16 9.47 11.62
CA ALA A 247 -5.32 8.87 12.27
C ALA A 247 -5.56 9.47 13.66
N LYS A 248 -4.50 9.70 14.44
CA LYS A 248 -4.55 10.37 15.74
C LYS A 248 -5.05 11.81 15.63
N ASN A 249 -4.55 12.59 14.67
CA ASN A 249 -5.00 13.97 14.43
C ASN A 249 -6.48 14.03 14.00
N LEU A 250 -6.91 13.04 13.23
CA LEU A 250 -8.31 12.86 12.81
C LEU A 250 -9.20 12.24 13.90
N LYS A 251 -8.63 11.86 15.05
CA LYS A 251 -9.33 11.19 16.17
C LYS A 251 -10.04 9.90 15.75
N LEU A 252 -9.43 9.16 14.82
CA LEU A 252 -9.93 7.87 14.38
C LEU A 252 -9.43 6.80 15.35
N SER A 253 -10.35 6.06 15.97
CA SER A 253 -10.01 4.86 16.73
C SER A 253 -9.72 3.70 15.78
N GLY A 254 -8.78 2.82 16.18
CA GLY A 254 -8.67 1.47 15.61
C GLY A 254 -10.05 0.81 15.67
N GLY A 255 -10.55 0.34 14.52
CA GLY A 255 -11.93 -0.10 14.36
C GLY A 255 -12.26 -1.32 15.21
N GLY A 256 -12.70 -1.07 16.44
CA GLY A 256 -13.39 -1.99 17.31
C GLY A 256 -14.55 -1.27 17.97
N ASP A 257 -15.51 -0.78 17.17
CA ASP A 257 -16.84 -0.45 17.67
C ASP A 257 -17.85 -0.36 16.52
N SER A 258 -18.54 -1.47 16.26
CA SER A 258 -19.91 -1.40 15.76
C SER A 258 -20.80 -1.30 16.99
N GLY A 259 -21.60 -0.23 17.04
CA GLY A 259 -22.21 0.24 18.26
C GLY A 259 -23.04 -0.79 19.03
N SER A 260 -22.98 -0.69 20.35
CA SER A 260 -24.07 -1.02 21.26
C SER A 260 -24.00 -0.16 22.51
N SER A 261 -25.16 0.42 22.83
CA SER A 261 -25.43 1.22 24.03
C SER A 261 -25.16 0.43 25.32
N PRO A 262 -25.01 1.09 26.49
CA PRO A 262 -24.32 0.53 27.64
C PRO A 262 -25.22 -0.45 28.40
N SER A 263 -24.70 -1.66 28.63
CA SER A 263 -25.19 -2.50 29.71
C SER A 263 -24.01 -2.91 30.59
N THR A 264 -23.98 -2.34 31.79
CA THR A 264 -23.36 -2.90 32.98
C THR A 264 -23.52 -4.43 33.04
N THR A 265 -22.46 -5.17 33.35
CA THR A 265 -22.38 -6.12 34.50
C THR A 265 -20.98 -6.77 34.60
N THR A 266 -20.37 -6.59 35.77
CA THR A 266 -19.30 -7.30 36.51
C THR A 266 -18.37 -8.35 35.86
N THR A 267 -17.07 -8.07 36.03
CA THR A 267 -15.95 -8.94 36.48
C THR A 267 -16.11 -10.47 36.48
N ALA A 268 -15.19 -11.14 35.77
CA ALA A 268 -14.50 -12.34 36.27
C ALA A 268 -13.11 -12.48 35.62
N SER A 269 -12.08 -12.58 36.47
CA SER A 269 -10.70 -12.90 36.10
C SER A 269 -10.59 -14.29 35.45
N GLY A 270 -9.82 -14.38 34.37
CA GLY A 270 -9.35 -15.64 33.79
C GLY A 270 -7.92 -15.47 33.30
N SER A 271 -6.96 -15.83 34.15
CA SER A 271 -5.54 -15.90 33.85
C SER A 271 -5.28 -17.03 32.84
N GLY A 272 -4.65 -16.72 31.71
CA GLY A 272 -4.28 -17.70 30.70
C GLY A 272 -3.27 -17.10 29.72
N SER A 273 -2.02 -17.55 29.82
CA SER A 273 -0.87 -17.17 28.99
C SER A 273 -1.15 -17.31 27.49
N THR A 274 -1.57 -16.22 26.84
CA THR A 274 -1.79 -16.17 25.40
C THR A 274 -0.51 -15.75 24.69
N GLY A 275 0.03 -16.64 23.84
CA GLY A 275 0.97 -16.25 22.80
C GLY A 275 0.36 -15.11 21.99
N SER A 276 1.16 -14.08 21.72
CA SER A 276 0.71 -12.86 21.03
C SER A 276 0.10 -13.22 19.69
N CYS A 277 -1.13 -12.78 19.49
CA CYS A 277 -1.83 -12.89 18.24
C CYS A 277 -1.37 -11.77 17.30
N GLU A 278 -0.94 -12.11 16.08
CA GLU A 278 -0.49 -11.17 15.04
C GLU A 278 -1.64 -10.36 14.44
N TRP A 279 -2.89 -10.87 14.55
CA TRP A 279 -4.12 -10.18 14.13
C TRP A 279 -5.37 -10.67 14.88
N GLU A 280 -6.17 -9.73 15.37
CA GLU A 280 -7.36 -9.99 16.19
C GLU A 280 -8.41 -10.85 15.46
N GLY A 281 -9.01 -11.81 16.17
CA GLY A 281 -10.04 -12.69 15.60
C GLY A 281 -9.50 -13.93 14.85
N HIS A 282 -8.19 -14.13 14.82
CA HIS A 282 -7.52 -15.24 14.12
C HIS A 282 -6.47 -15.95 14.98
N CYS A 283 -6.53 -15.73 16.29
CA CYS A 283 -5.65 -16.30 17.32
C CYS A 283 -5.93 -17.79 17.56
N GLU A 284 -5.15 -18.44 18.42
CA GLU A 284 -5.47 -19.80 18.86
C GLU A 284 -6.89 -19.84 19.45
N GLY A 285 -7.73 -20.74 18.94
CA GLY A 285 -9.15 -20.86 19.28
C GLY A 285 -10.11 -19.98 18.46
N ALA A 286 -9.61 -19.11 17.58
CA ALA A 286 -10.43 -18.37 16.64
C ALA A 286 -11.08 -19.28 15.60
N SER A 287 -12.24 -18.88 15.08
CA SER A 287 -12.94 -19.62 14.02
C SER A 287 -12.26 -19.43 12.67
N CYS A 288 -12.07 -20.51 11.92
CA CYS A 288 -11.43 -20.50 10.60
C CYS A 288 -12.09 -21.51 9.65
N LYS A 289 -11.89 -21.32 8.35
CA LYS A 289 -12.31 -22.23 7.26
C LYS A 289 -11.11 -22.86 6.55
N ASN A 290 -9.97 -22.17 6.50
CA ASN A 290 -8.73 -22.62 5.90
C ASN A 290 -7.51 -22.02 6.64
N GLY A 291 -6.31 -22.50 6.33
CA GLY A 291 -5.07 -22.16 7.07
C GLY A 291 -4.69 -20.68 7.03
N ASP A 292 -5.06 -19.96 5.98
CA ASP A 292 -4.73 -18.55 5.78
C ASP A 292 -5.51 -17.59 6.70
N GLN A 293 -6.47 -18.13 7.46
CA GLN A 293 -7.28 -17.40 8.43
C GLN A 293 -6.77 -17.55 9.87
N CYS A 294 -5.53 -17.98 10.05
CA CYS A 294 -4.95 -18.21 11.36
C CYS A 294 -3.65 -17.42 11.53
N SER A 295 -3.45 -16.89 12.73
CA SER A 295 -2.32 -16.03 13.08
C SER A 295 -1.01 -16.80 13.14
N GLY A 296 0.07 -16.19 12.64
CA GLY A 296 1.42 -16.73 12.73
C GLY A 296 1.55 -18.13 12.15
N GLN A 297 1.96 -19.08 12.99
CA GLN A 297 2.17 -20.48 12.61
C GLN A 297 0.95 -21.38 12.87
N LEU A 298 -0.19 -20.81 13.27
CA LEU A 298 -1.40 -21.58 13.53
C LEU A 298 -2.02 -22.07 12.23
N VAL A 299 -2.63 -23.25 12.26
CA VAL A 299 -3.35 -23.85 11.14
C VAL A 299 -4.83 -24.05 11.49
N CYS A 300 -5.69 -24.08 10.49
CA CYS A 300 -7.10 -24.32 10.72
C CYS A 300 -7.38 -25.81 10.92
N LYS A 301 -7.61 -26.23 12.17
CA LYS A 301 -7.99 -27.58 12.57
C LYS A 301 -9.43 -27.61 13.08
N SER A 302 -10.28 -28.40 12.44
CA SER A 302 -11.68 -28.58 12.85
C SER A 302 -12.45 -27.25 12.98
N GLY A 303 -12.18 -26.29 12.09
CA GLY A 303 -12.80 -24.98 12.09
C GLY A 303 -12.26 -23.99 13.12
N LYS A 304 -11.14 -24.33 13.78
CA LYS A 304 -10.47 -23.50 14.79
C LYS A 304 -8.97 -23.36 14.53
N CYS A 305 -8.42 -22.18 14.75
CA CYS A 305 -6.98 -21.96 14.66
C CYS A 305 -6.27 -22.65 15.81
N ALA A 306 -5.32 -23.53 15.50
CA ALA A 306 -4.58 -24.33 16.48
C ALA A 306 -3.13 -24.54 16.01
N PRO A 307 -2.19 -24.82 16.93
CA PRO A 307 -0.81 -25.17 16.56
C PRO A 307 -0.77 -26.39 15.62
N VAL A 308 0.29 -26.45 14.79
CA VAL A 308 0.56 -27.54 13.84
C VAL A 308 0.67 -28.89 14.54
#